data_AF-W1IL33-F1
#
_entry.id   AF-W1IL33-F1
#
_cell.length_a   1.000
_cell.length_b   1.000
_cell.length_c   1.000
_cell.angle_alpha   90.00
_cell.angle_beta   90.00
_cell.angle_gamma   90.00
#
_symmetry.space_group_name_H-M   'P 1'
#
loop_
_entity.id
_entity.type
_entity.pdbx_description
1 polymer ?
#
loop_
_entity_poly.entity_id
_entity_poly.type
_entity_poly.pdbx_seq_one_letter_code
_entity_poly.pdbx_strand_id
1 'polypeptide(L)'
;MPGRRTSYPHAERDEEEFVYVLEGTPDVWINGKLYRLEPGDAVGFPAGTGICHTVINNTDSEVSLLVAGEKSKPEHKIWYPLNQEYQKTISRGWDFPPEQIFDEHDGKPDKNR
;
A
#
# COMPACT_ATOMS: atom_id res chain seq x y z
N MET A 1 3.05 -11.26 8.42
CA MET A 1 3.91 -12.45 8.33
C MET A 1 5.23 -12.11 7.66
N PRO A 2 6.35 -12.72 8.08
CA PRO A 2 7.65 -12.61 7.42
C PRO A 2 7.60 -12.88 5.92
N GLY A 3 8.28 -12.06 5.13
CA GLY A 3 8.38 -12.19 3.67
C GLY A 3 7.07 -11.97 2.91
N ARG A 4 6.13 -11.21 3.48
CA ARG A 4 4.86 -10.87 2.83
C ARG A 4 4.64 -9.37 2.75
N ARG A 5 3.77 -8.99 1.82
CA ARG A 5 3.17 -7.66 1.76
C ARG A 5 1.67 -7.73 2.08
N THR A 6 1.10 -6.64 2.57
CA THR A 6 -0.33 -6.57 2.94
C THR A 6 -1.25 -6.59 1.72
N SER A 7 -0.81 -6.01 0.61
CA SER A 7 -1.60 -5.80 -0.60
C SER A 7 -0.72 -5.75 -1.85
N TYR A 8 -1.31 -5.67 -3.04
CA TYR A 8 -0.58 -5.12 -4.18
C TYR A 8 -0.40 -3.61 -3.99
N PRO A 9 0.73 -3.01 -4.42
CA PRO A 9 0.88 -1.57 -4.49
C PRO A 9 -0.32 -0.92 -5.16
N HIS A 10 -1.02 -0.07 -4.43
CA HIS A 10 -2.25 0.55 -4.90
C HIS A 10 -2.42 1.96 -4.36
N ALA A 11 -3.25 2.75 -5.06
CA ALA A 11 -3.69 4.06 -4.63
C ALA A 11 -5.21 4.15 -4.67
N GLU A 12 -5.77 4.78 -3.63
CA GLU A 12 -7.20 4.89 -3.41
C GLU A 12 -7.75 6.23 -3.91
N ARG A 13 -8.85 6.21 -4.69
CA ARG A 13 -9.41 7.44 -5.28
C ARG A 13 -10.36 8.19 -4.35
N ASP A 14 -11.26 7.48 -3.67
CA ASP A 14 -12.36 8.11 -2.91
C ASP A 14 -12.45 7.64 -1.45
N GLU A 15 -11.58 6.71 -1.03
CA GLU A 15 -11.55 6.17 0.34
C GLU A 15 -10.18 6.46 0.93
N GLU A 16 -10.12 7.03 2.13
CA GLU A 16 -8.86 7.17 2.87
C GLU A 16 -8.46 5.83 3.49
N GLU A 17 -7.16 5.57 3.58
CA GLU A 17 -6.60 4.44 4.33
C GLU A 17 -5.55 4.94 5.33
N PHE A 18 -5.42 4.22 6.43
CA PHE A 18 -4.54 4.52 7.54
C PHE A 18 -3.94 3.23 8.11
N VAL A 19 -2.66 3.26 8.43
CA VAL A 19 -1.93 2.17 9.08
C VAL A 19 -1.27 2.67 10.35
N TYR A 20 -1.36 1.88 11.42
CA TYR A 20 -0.64 2.08 12.67
C TYR A 20 0.07 0.79 13.09
N VAL A 21 1.33 0.89 13.50
CA VAL A 21 2.12 -0.28 13.91
C VAL A 21 1.88 -0.59 15.39
N LEU A 22 1.34 -1.78 15.65
CA LEU A 22 1.15 -2.29 17.02
C LEU A 22 2.40 -3.04 17.50
N GLU A 23 2.96 -3.91 16.65
CA GLU A 23 4.12 -4.73 16.96
C GLU A 23 4.97 -4.99 15.70
N GLY A 24 6.28 -5.17 15.89
CA GLY A 24 7.23 -5.43 14.81
C GLY A 24 7.71 -4.17 14.08
N THR A 25 8.54 -4.34 13.05
CA THR A 25 9.21 -3.24 12.35
C THR A 25 9.14 -3.38 10.82
N PRO A 26 7.94 -3.28 10.22
CA PRO A 26 7.77 -3.41 8.77
C PRO A 26 8.33 -2.18 8.03
N ASP A 27 8.47 -2.30 6.72
CA ASP A 27 8.69 -1.16 5.83
C ASP A 27 7.36 -0.78 5.17
N VAL A 28 6.97 0.49 5.23
CA VAL A 28 5.96 1.01 4.29
C VAL A 28 6.66 1.35 2.98
N TRP A 29 6.13 0.82 1.89
CA TRP A 29 6.54 1.16 0.55
C TRP A 29 5.60 2.27 0.06
N ILE A 30 6.15 3.40 -0.37
CA ILE A 30 5.41 4.54 -0.93
C ILE A 30 6.10 4.96 -2.22
N ASN A 31 5.38 4.85 -3.35
CA ASN A 31 5.85 5.26 -4.68
C ASN A 31 7.31 4.84 -4.97
N GLY A 32 7.64 3.57 -4.76
CA GLY A 32 8.98 3.06 -5.09
C GLY A 32 10.02 3.20 -3.98
N LYS A 33 9.70 3.80 -2.83
CA LYS A 33 10.64 4.00 -1.72
C LYS A 33 10.18 3.32 -0.44
N LEU A 34 11.12 2.71 0.28
CA LEU A 34 10.87 2.09 1.59
C LEU A 34 11.14 3.07 2.73
N TYR A 35 10.25 3.02 3.73
CA TYR A 35 10.39 3.72 4.99
C TYR A 35 10.17 2.70 6.12
N ARG A 36 11.20 2.53 6.96
CA ARG A 36 11.10 1.68 8.14
C ARG A 36 10.13 2.29 9.13
N LEU A 37 9.20 1.48 9.62
CA LEU A 37 8.29 1.82 10.71
C LEU A 37 8.65 1.06 11.99
N GLU A 38 8.25 1.61 13.12
CA GLU A 38 8.33 1.00 14.45
C GLU A 38 7.00 1.09 15.21
N PRO A 39 6.79 0.32 16.30
CA PRO A 39 5.56 0.39 17.08
C PRO A 39 5.31 1.82 17.58
N GLY A 40 4.13 2.36 17.28
CA GLY A 40 3.80 3.77 17.53
C GLY A 40 3.72 4.63 16.27
N ASP A 41 4.33 4.20 15.16
CA ASP A 41 4.26 4.92 13.91
C ASP A 41 2.88 4.81 13.25
N ALA A 42 2.52 5.90 12.59
CA ALA A 42 1.25 6.07 11.90
C ALA A 42 1.49 6.61 10.48
N VAL A 43 0.81 6.03 9.49
CA VAL A 43 0.89 6.45 8.08
C VAL A 43 -0.52 6.61 7.53
N GLY A 44 -0.81 7.77 6.96
CA GLY A 44 -2.06 8.06 6.28
C GLY A 44 -1.88 8.11 4.77
N PHE A 45 -2.88 7.64 4.04
CA PHE A 45 -2.94 7.61 2.59
C PHE A 45 -4.18 8.39 2.13
N PRO A 46 -4.05 9.71 1.87
CA PRO A 46 -5.18 10.54 1.49
C PRO A 46 -5.75 10.12 0.14
N ALA A 47 -7.07 9.98 0.09
CA ALA A 47 -7.80 9.61 -1.12
C ALA A 47 -7.54 10.59 -2.28
N GLY A 48 -7.53 10.07 -3.50
CA GLY A 48 -7.51 10.87 -4.72
C GLY A 48 -6.15 11.48 -5.05
N THR A 49 -5.12 11.23 -4.23
CA THR A 49 -3.78 11.76 -4.46
C THR A 49 -2.98 10.94 -5.48
N GLY A 50 -3.34 9.67 -5.67
CA GLY A 50 -2.55 8.72 -6.47
C GLY A 50 -1.34 8.15 -5.73
N ILE A 51 -1.07 8.58 -4.49
CA ILE A 51 0.00 8.02 -3.65
C ILE A 51 -0.23 6.52 -3.54
N CYS A 52 0.74 5.76 -4.04
CA CYS A 52 0.66 4.32 -4.14
C CYS A 52 1.46 3.68 -3.03
N HIS A 53 0.85 2.75 -2.30
CA HIS A 53 1.45 2.17 -1.11
C HIS A 53 1.19 0.67 -0.96
N THR A 54 2.04 0.05 -0.14
CA THR A 54 1.81 -1.25 0.49
C THR A 54 2.73 -1.37 1.69
N VAL A 55 2.44 -2.28 2.62
CA VAL A 55 3.34 -2.55 3.76
C VAL A 55 4.01 -3.90 3.56
N ILE A 56 5.34 -3.92 3.67
CA ILE A 56 6.20 -5.07 3.42
C ILE A 56 6.85 -5.48 4.75
N ASN A 57 6.69 -6.74 5.13
CA ASN A 57 7.43 -7.31 6.25
C ASN A 57 8.61 -8.13 5.71
N ASN A 58 9.77 -7.49 5.61
CA ASN A 58 11.05 -8.13 5.27
C ASN A 58 11.80 -8.67 6.52
N THR A 59 11.21 -8.57 7.71
CA THR A 59 11.79 -9.12 8.94
C THR A 59 11.56 -10.63 9.04
N ASP A 60 12.22 -11.28 9.99
CA ASP A 60 12.02 -12.69 10.35
C ASP A 60 10.88 -12.92 11.36
N SER A 61 10.27 -11.84 11.84
CA SER A 61 9.31 -11.84 12.93
C SER A 61 7.92 -11.39 12.48
N GLU A 62 6.89 -11.73 13.25
CA GLU A 62 5.54 -11.23 12.97
C GLU A 62 5.45 -9.71 13.16
N VAL A 63 4.52 -9.12 12.41
CA VAL A 63 4.18 -7.69 12.48
C VAL A 63 2.68 -7.61 12.66
N SER A 64 2.25 -6.80 13.61
CA SER A 64 0.84 -6.52 13.89
C SER A 64 0.54 -5.07 13.55
N LEU A 65 -0.50 -4.87 12.74
CA LEU A 65 -0.93 -3.56 12.24
C LEU A 65 -2.40 -3.34 12.60
N LEU A 66 -2.73 -2.13 13.02
CA LEU A 66 -4.10 -1.63 12.93
C LEU A 66 -4.23 -0.93 11.58
N VAL A 67 -5.12 -1.45 10.73
CA VAL A 67 -5.46 -0.84 9.44
C VAL A 67 -6.89 -0.33 9.53
N ALA A 68 -7.07 0.94 9.21
CA ALA A 68 -8.38 1.58 9.15
C ALA A 68 -8.57 2.20 7.78
N GLY A 69 -9.77 2.09 7.25
CA GLY A 69 -10.15 2.76 6.00
C GLY A 69 -11.56 3.30 6.11
N GLU A 70 -11.92 4.19 5.19
CA GLU A 70 -13.31 4.63 5.07
C GLU A 70 -14.24 3.45 4.74
N LYS A 71 -15.53 3.62 5.08
CA LYS A 71 -16.55 2.66 4.66
C LYS A 71 -16.64 2.68 3.13
N SER A 72 -16.72 1.50 2.54
CA SER A 72 -16.66 1.40 1.08
C SER A 72 -17.79 2.17 0.38
N LYS A 73 -17.41 2.95 -0.65
CA LYS A 73 -18.29 3.82 -1.45
C LYS A 73 -18.53 3.17 -2.82
N PRO A 74 -19.78 3.12 -3.34
CA PRO A 74 -20.06 2.51 -4.65
C PRO A 74 -19.23 3.07 -5.81
N GLU A 75 -18.95 4.37 -5.77
CA GLU A 75 -18.17 5.10 -6.77
C GLU A 75 -16.66 4.89 -6.64
N HIS A 76 -16.20 4.28 -5.54
CA HIS A 76 -14.79 4.27 -5.24
C HIS A 76 -13.97 3.42 -6.22
N LYS A 77 -12.79 3.94 -6.59
CA LYS A 77 -11.86 3.32 -7.55
C LYS A 77 -10.46 3.16 -6.98
N ILE A 78 -9.75 2.15 -7.49
CA ILE A 78 -8.42 1.75 -7.05
C ILE A 78 -7.48 1.69 -8.26
N TRP A 79 -6.30 2.26 -8.12
CA TRP A 79 -5.23 2.15 -9.11
C TRP A 79 -4.15 1.16 -8.67
N TYR A 80 -3.71 0.28 -9.57
CA TYR A 80 -2.61 -0.68 -9.34
C TYR A 80 -1.48 -0.49 -10.35
N PRO A 81 -0.58 0.51 -10.15
CA PRO A 81 0.44 0.88 -11.15
C PRO A 81 1.38 -0.26 -11.52
N LEU A 82 1.76 -1.08 -10.53
CA LEU A 82 2.67 -2.21 -10.68
C LEU A 82 1.97 -3.53 -10.97
N ASN A 83 0.64 -3.53 -11.04
CA ASN A 83 -0.21 -4.71 -11.18
C ASN A 83 -1.40 -4.46 -12.12
N GLN A 84 -1.15 -3.85 -13.29
CA GLN A 84 -2.22 -3.46 -14.24
C GLN A 84 -3.03 -4.64 -14.78
N GLU A 85 -2.42 -5.82 -14.96
CA GLU A 85 -3.17 -7.02 -15.34
C GLU A 85 -4.19 -7.42 -14.27
N TYR A 86 -3.86 -7.23 -12.99
CA TYR A 86 -4.81 -7.43 -11.89
C TYR A 86 -5.90 -6.35 -11.91
N GLN A 87 -5.56 -5.08 -12.15
CA GLN A 87 -6.55 -4.01 -12.26
C GLN A 87 -7.62 -4.32 -13.32
N LYS A 88 -7.23 -4.91 -14.45
CA LYS A 88 -8.19 -5.32 -15.51
C LYS A 88 -9.18 -6.39 -15.06
N THR A 89 -8.88 -7.13 -13.99
CA THR A 89 -9.79 -8.17 -13.45
C THR A 89 -10.86 -7.61 -12.52
N ILE A 90 -10.74 -6.34 -12.10
CA ILE A 90 -11.68 -5.71 -11.17
C ILE A 90 -12.49 -4.61 -11.89
N SER A 91 -13.75 -4.42 -11.49
CA SER A 91 -14.63 -3.38 -12.06
C SER A 91 -14.34 -1.96 -11.57
N ARG A 92 -13.47 -1.81 -10.56
CA ARG A 92 -13.21 -0.55 -9.85
C ARG A 92 -11.86 0.07 -10.21
N GLY A 93 -11.29 -0.26 -11.38
CA GLY A 93 -10.03 0.32 -11.83
C GLY A 93 -10.07 1.85 -11.94
N TRP A 94 -9.06 2.53 -11.40
CA TRP A 94 -8.84 3.96 -11.58
C TRP A 94 -7.81 4.18 -12.70
N ASP A 95 -8.30 4.54 -13.89
CA ASP A 95 -7.46 4.57 -15.10
C ASP A 95 -6.55 5.81 -15.21
N PHE A 96 -6.95 6.92 -14.59
CA PHE A 96 -6.27 8.22 -14.69
C PHE A 96 -6.10 8.88 -13.32
N PRO A 97 -5.20 8.36 -12.46
CA PRO A 97 -4.82 9.03 -11.23
C PRO A 97 -3.91 10.23 -11.49
N PRO A 98 -3.77 11.16 -10.52
CA PRO A 98 -2.72 12.17 -10.57
C PRO A 98 -1.34 11.52 -10.74
N GLU A 99 -0.48 12.18 -11.50
CA GLU A 99 0.88 11.71 -11.74
C GLU A 99 1.67 11.60 -10.43
N GLN A 100 2.41 10.50 -10.27
CA GLN A 100 3.29 10.25 -9.15
C GLN A 100 4.70 9.90 -9.67
N ILE A 101 5.71 10.28 -8.89
CA ILE A 101 7.10 9.90 -9.17
C ILE A 101 7.40 8.61 -8.43
N PHE A 102 7.82 7.58 -9.16
CA PHE A 102 8.24 6.30 -8.57
C PHE A 102 9.76 6.21 -8.49
N ASP A 103 10.24 5.77 -7.33
CA ASP A 103 11.62 5.34 -7.11
C ASP A 103 11.79 3.85 -7.49
N GLU A 104 12.99 3.28 -7.33
CA GLU A 104 13.38 2.01 -7.96
C GLU A 104 12.78 0.73 -7.36
N HIS A 105 12.20 0.78 -6.14
CA HIS A 105 11.73 -0.43 -5.46
C HIS A 105 10.40 -0.94 -6.05
N ASP A 106 10.30 -2.24 -6.36
CA ASP A 106 9.17 -2.84 -7.09
C ASP A 106 7.95 -3.23 -6.21
N GLY A 107 8.00 -2.85 -4.94
CA GLY A 107 6.96 -3.12 -3.95
C GLY A 107 6.79 -4.60 -3.59
N LYS A 108 7.74 -5.48 -3.91
CA LYS A 108 7.73 -6.89 -3.48
C LYS A 108 8.60 -7.12 -2.24
N PRO A 109 8.27 -8.10 -1.41
CA PRO A 109 9.18 -8.55 -0.35
C PRO A 109 10.48 -9.12 -0.93
N ASP A 110 11.58 -9.03 -0.18
CA ASP A 110 12.92 -9.46 -0.61
C ASP A 110 12.97 -10.95 -0.98
N LYS A 111 12.15 -11.78 -0.33
CA LYS A 111 12.04 -13.21 -0.66
C LYS A 111 11.47 -13.48 -2.05
N ASN A 112 10.83 -12.48 -2.67
CA ASN A 112 10.10 -12.60 -3.92
C ASN A 112 10.68 -11.68 -5.02
N ARG A 113 11.86 -11.11 -4.78
CA ARG A 113 12.56 -10.19 -5.66
C ARG A 113 13.81 -10.87 -6.20
#